data_AF-A0A7J3D8E7-F1
#
_entry.id   AF-A0A7J3D8E7-F1
#
_cell.length_a   1.000
_cell.length_b   1.000
_cell.length_c   1.000
_cell.angle_alpha   90.00
_cell.angle_beta   90.00
_cell.angle_gamma   90.00
#
_symmetry.space_group_name_H-M   'P 1'
#
loop_
_entity.id
_entity.type
_entity.pdbx_description
1 polymer ?
#
loop_
_entity_poly.entity_id
_entity_poly.type
_entity_poly.pdbx_seq_one_letter_code
_entity_poly.pdbx_strand_id
1 'polypeptide(L)'
;MAWSPGKLTYGVLIFVFFLIALAIAELIAWYVGDWLLLIPILLVECGVFIVILGSLITHKADYKRIDSIASYYAFWGCLALIVGILWFVNVWFPGNIPVIIAIFLIWLALMILFLSLKRRR
;
A
#
# COMPACT_ATOMS: atom_id res chain seq x y z
N MET A 1 9.83 9.37 -32.66
CA MET A 1 9.34 9.06 -31.30
C MET A 1 10.54 8.89 -30.40
N ALA A 2 10.88 9.91 -29.60
CA ALA A 2 12.02 9.84 -28.69
C ALA A 2 11.68 8.97 -27.49
N TRP A 3 12.44 7.88 -27.32
CA TRP A 3 12.30 6.95 -26.21
C TRP A 3 12.94 7.56 -24.96
N SER A 4 12.16 7.79 -23.90
CA SER A 4 12.66 8.37 -22.64
C SER A 4 13.24 7.25 -21.77
N PRO A 5 14.57 7.18 -21.58
CA PRO A 5 15.23 6.08 -20.87
C PRO A 5 14.79 5.94 -19.40
N GLY A 6 14.20 6.99 -18.81
CA GLY A 6 13.75 6.96 -17.42
C GLY A 6 12.54 6.07 -17.15
N LYS A 7 11.62 5.88 -18.11
CA LYS A 7 10.38 5.10 -17.88
C LYS A 7 10.64 3.59 -17.78
N LEU A 8 11.67 3.10 -18.47
CA LEU A 8 12.01 1.67 -18.44
C LEU A 8 12.58 1.25 -17.08
N THR A 9 13.41 2.09 -16.47
CA THR A 9 14.08 1.79 -15.21
C THR A 9 13.09 1.61 -14.06
N TYR A 10 12.06 2.46 -13.96
CA TYR A 10 11.03 2.33 -12.91
C TYR A 10 10.13 1.13 -13.14
N GLY A 11 9.77 0.82 -14.39
CA GLY A 11 8.97 -0.37 -14.71
C GLY A 11 9.68 -1.67 -14.33
N VAL A 12 10.99 -1.75 -14.61
CA VAL A 12 11.82 -2.90 -14.21
C VAL A 12 11.92 -3.00 -12.68
N LEU A 13 12.12 -1.89 -11.98
CA LEU A 13 12.18 -1.89 -10.50
C LEU A 13 10.86 -2.37 -9.87
N ILE A 14 9.71 -1.91 -10.37
CA ILE A 14 8.39 -2.34 -9.89
C ILE A 14 8.20 -3.84 -10.15
N PHE A 15 8.59 -4.32 -11.33
CA PHE A 15 8.47 -5.72 -11.70
C PHE A 15 9.35 -6.63 -10.82
N VAL A 16 10.62 -6.23 -10.60
CA VAL A 16 11.54 -6.95 -9.71
C VAL A 16 11.03 -6.96 -8.28
N PHE A 17 10.54 -5.82 -7.77
CA PHE A 17 9.91 -5.74 -6.46
C PHE A 17 8.73 -6.71 -6.35
N PHE A 18 7.84 -6.73 -7.36
CA PHE A 18 6.66 -7.59 -7.34
C PHE A 18 7.02 -9.08 -7.36
N LEU A 19 8.05 -9.47 -8.11
CA LEU A 19 8.54 -10.86 -8.07
C LEU A 19 9.08 -11.24 -6.70
N ILE A 20 9.84 -10.35 -6.05
CA ILE A 20 10.38 -10.59 -4.70
C ILE A 20 9.24 -10.69 -3.68
N ALA A 21 8.28 -9.75 -3.73
CA ALA A 21 7.09 -9.75 -2.88
C ALA A 21 6.29 -11.06 -3.04
N LEU A 22 6.05 -11.47 -4.28
CA LEU A 22 5.38 -12.74 -4.56
C LEU A 22 6.12 -13.95 -3.97
N ALA A 23 7.44 -14.01 -4.13
CA ALA A 23 8.25 -15.08 -3.58
C ALA A 23 8.22 -15.12 -2.04
N ILE A 24 8.24 -13.96 -1.38
CA ILE A 24 8.12 -13.86 0.09
C ILE A 24 6.73 -14.33 0.54
N ALA A 25 5.67 -13.83 -0.12
CA ALA A 25 4.30 -14.23 0.19
C ALA A 25 4.07 -15.73 0.02
N GLU A 26 4.60 -16.31 -1.06
CA GLU A 26 4.55 -17.76 -1.32
C GLU A 26 5.32 -18.55 -0.27
N LEU A 27 6.53 -18.12 0.09
CA LEU A 27 7.35 -18.77 1.11
C LEU A 27 6.66 -18.79 2.47
N ILE A 28 6.04 -17.67 2.88
CA ILE A 28 5.32 -17.57 4.15
C ILE A 28 4.04 -18.43 4.11
N ALA A 29 3.26 -18.35 3.03
CA ALA A 29 2.05 -19.15 2.87
C ALA A 29 2.35 -20.65 2.91
N TRP A 30 3.43 -21.08 2.24
CA TRP A 30 3.91 -22.46 2.28
C TRP A 30 4.36 -22.87 3.69
N TYR A 31 5.11 -22.01 4.38
CA TYR A 31 5.60 -22.28 5.74
C TYR A 31 4.46 -22.44 6.76
N VAL A 32 3.43 -21.59 6.66
CA VAL A 32 2.26 -21.63 7.56
C VAL A 32 1.25 -22.71 7.14
N GLY A 33 1.32 -23.19 5.89
CA GLY A 33 0.37 -24.14 5.33
C GLY A 33 -0.99 -23.55 4.97
N ASP A 34 -1.10 -22.21 4.94
CA ASP A 34 -2.32 -21.48 4.62
C ASP A 34 -2.11 -20.56 3.41
N TRP A 35 -2.62 -21.02 2.27
CA TRP A 35 -2.54 -20.29 1.00
C TRP A 35 -3.39 -19.02 0.96
N LEU A 36 -4.35 -18.85 1.89
CA LEU A 36 -5.13 -17.61 1.98
C LEU A 36 -4.30 -16.43 2.48
N LEU A 37 -3.14 -16.68 3.11
CA LEU A 37 -2.21 -15.65 3.57
C LEU A 37 -1.46 -14.94 2.45
N LEU A 38 -1.43 -15.51 1.24
CA LEU A 38 -0.73 -14.93 0.10
C LEU A 38 -1.29 -13.54 -0.23
N ILE A 39 -2.62 -13.40 -0.24
CA ILE A 39 -3.33 -12.15 -0.53
C ILE A 39 -3.02 -11.04 0.49
N PRO A 40 -3.23 -11.24 1.82
CA PRO A 40 -2.94 -10.20 2.80
C PRO A 40 -1.47 -9.82 2.85
N ILE A 41 -0.54 -10.76 2.67
CA ILE A 41 0.90 -10.45 2.65
C ILE A 41 1.25 -9.57 1.45
N LEU A 42 0.80 -9.95 0.24
CA LEU A 42 1.00 -9.12 -0.95
C LEU A 42 0.39 -7.72 -0.82
N LEU A 43 -0.79 -7.62 -0.20
CA LEU A 43 -1.45 -6.34 0.08
C LEU A 43 -0.60 -5.45 1.00
N VAL A 44 -0.01 -6.03 2.05
CA VAL A 44 0.87 -5.31 2.96
C VAL A 44 2.14 -4.85 2.23
N GLU A 45 2.83 -5.75 1.53
CA GLU A 45 4.08 -5.43 0.82
C GLU A 45 3.87 -4.38 -0.28
N CYS A 46 2.86 -4.55 -1.13
CA CYS A 46 2.51 -3.58 -2.16
C CYS A 46 2.04 -2.26 -1.55
N GLY A 47 1.28 -2.30 -0.45
CA GLY A 47 0.84 -1.12 0.26
C GLY A 47 2.00 -0.28 0.78
N VAL A 48 2.97 -0.92 1.45
CA VAL A 48 4.21 -0.27 1.92
C VAL A 48 4.97 0.34 0.75
N PHE A 49 5.16 -0.42 -0.33
CA PHE A 49 5.91 0.05 -1.50
C PHE A 49 5.26 1.26 -2.17
N ILE A 50 3.93 1.26 -2.34
CA ILE A 50 3.19 2.39 -2.91
C ILE A 50 3.29 3.62 -2.02
N VAL A 51 3.23 3.47 -0.69
CA VAL A 51 3.42 4.59 0.24
C VAL A 51 4.82 5.19 0.12
N ILE A 52 5.86 4.34 0.04
CA ILE A 52 7.25 4.79 -0.13
C ILE A 52 7.44 5.49 -1.48
N LEU A 53 6.87 4.96 -2.57
CA LEU A 53 6.91 5.63 -3.87
C LEU A 53 6.24 7.00 -3.81
N GLY A 54 5.07 7.11 -3.17
CA GLY A 54 4.37 8.38 -2.99
C GLY A 54 5.21 9.43 -2.25
N SER A 55 5.92 9.03 -1.19
CA SER A 55 6.78 9.94 -0.42
C SER A 55 8.01 10.38 -1.21
N LEU A 56 8.64 9.48 -1.96
CA LEU A 56 9.81 9.78 -2.80
C LEU A 56 9.49 10.72 -3.98
N ILE A 57 8.30 10.59 -4.58
CA ILE A 57 7.84 11.46 -5.67
C ILE A 57 7.64 12.90 -5.16
N THR A 58 7.17 13.06 -3.92
CA THR A 58 6.93 14.37 -3.29
C THR A 58 8.21 15.17 -3.11
N HIS A 59 9.36 14.51 -2.93
CA HIS A 59 10.62 15.17 -2.60
C HIS A 59 11.32 15.85 -3.79
N LYS A 60 10.92 15.58 -5.04
CA LYS A 60 11.71 15.92 -6.23
C LYS A 60 11.09 16.96 -7.18
N ALA A 61 9.86 17.45 -6.98
CA ALA A 61 9.25 18.30 -8.02
C ALA A 61 8.18 19.30 -7.53
N ASP A 62 7.82 20.23 -8.43
CA ASP A 62 7.05 21.46 -8.15
C ASP A 62 5.70 21.28 -7.44
N TYR A 63 5.52 22.07 -6.39
CA TYR A 63 4.59 21.90 -5.27
C TYR A 63 3.10 21.72 -5.60
N LYS A 64 2.59 22.19 -6.77
CA LYS A 64 1.14 22.31 -6.98
C LYS A 64 0.47 21.12 -7.70
N ARG A 65 1.19 20.42 -8.59
CA ARG A 65 0.60 19.32 -9.40
C ARG A 65 0.93 17.93 -8.83
N ILE A 66 2.02 17.81 -8.09
CA ILE A 66 2.47 16.56 -7.46
C ILE A 66 1.71 16.27 -6.17
N ASP A 67 1.19 17.30 -5.51
CA ASP A 67 0.53 17.15 -4.23
C ASP A 67 -0.74 16.28 -4.28
N SER A 68 -1.41 16.26 -5.45
CA SER A 68 -2.57 15.41 -5.75
C SER A 68 -2.17 13.97 -6.11
N ILE A 69 -1.05 13.80 -6.80
CA ILE A 69 -0.53 12.49 -7.21
C ILE A 69 0.06 11.75 -6.01
N ALA A 70 0.84 12.45 -5.19
CA ALA A 70 1.42 11.91 -3.97
C ALA A 70 0.35 11.53 -2.93
N SER A 71 -0.69 12.36 -2.74
CA SER A 71 -1.79 12.03 -1.83
C SER A 71 -2.60 10.83 -2.33
N TYR A 72 -2.77 10.70 -3.66
CA TYR A 72 -3.40 9.53 -4.26
C TYR A 72 -2.61 8.25 -3.95
N TYR A 73 -1.29 8.23 -4.20
CA TYR A 73 -0.47 7.06 -3.89
C TYR A 73 -0.43 6.76 -2.39
N ALA A 74 -0.27 7.77 -1.54
CA ALA A 74 -0.27 7.58 -0.09
C ALA A 74 -1.60 7.00 0.42
N PHE A 75 -2.73 7.48 -0.11
CA PHE A 75 -4.05 6.96 0.26
C PHE A 75 -4.23 5.50 -0.15
N TRP A 76 -3.97 5.17 -1.42
CA TRP A 76 -4.15 3.80 -1.93
C TRP A 76 -3.15 2.80 -1.34
N GLY A 77 -1.91 3.22 -1.12
CA GLY A 77 -0.92 2.39 -0.46
C GLY A 77 -1.28 2.13 1.00
N CYS A 78 -1.73 3.16 1.73
CA CYS A 78 -2.16 2.98 3.11
C CYS A 78 -3.47 2.17 3.22
N LEU A 79 -4.37 2.30 2.24
CA LEU A 79 -5.57 1.46 2.14
C LEU A 79 -5.21 -0.02 1.94
N ALA A 80 -4.33 -0.32 0.97
CA ALA A 80 -3.87 -1.69 0.72
C ALA A 80 -3.20 -2.28 1.98
N LEU A 81 -2.37 -1.48 2.65
CA LEU A 81 -1.68 -1.87 3.88
C LEU A 81 -2.68 -2.17 5.00
N ILE A 82 -3.62 -1.27 5.31
CA ILE A 82 -4.57 -1.49 6.41
C ILE A 82 -5.50 -2.68 6.12
N VAL A 83 -5.94 -2.85 4.86
CA VAL A 83 -6.77 -4.00 4.47
C VAL A 83 -5.98 -5.31 4.60
N GLY A 84 -4.72 -5.33 4.17
CA GLY A 84 -3.83 -6.49 4.32
C GLY A 84 -3.61 -6.86 5.78
N ILE A 85 -3.32 -5.88 6.65
CA ILE A 85 -3.17 -6.10 8.10
C ILE A 85 -4.46 -6.62 8.71
N LEU A 86 -5.60 -6.00 8.42
CA LEU A 86 -6.88 -6.40 9.00
C LEU A 86 -7.30 -7.81 8.57
N TRP A 87 -7.05 -8.16 7.31
CA TRP A 87 -7.24 -9.52 6.81
C TRP A 87 -6.30 -10.49 7.53
N PHE A 88 -5.02 -10.17 7.65
CA PHE A 88 -4.05 -10.99 8.38
C PHE A 88 -4.51 -11.24 9.82
N VAL A 89 -4.92 -10.18 10.55
CA VAL A 89 -5.46 -10.29 11.91
C VAL A 89 -6.70 -11.19 11.96
N ASN A 90 -7.59 -11.13 10.97
CA ASN A 90 -8.78 -11.98 10.92
C ASN A 90 -8.46 -13.47 10.76
N VAL A 91 -7.41 -13.81 10.02
CA VAL A 91 -6.98 -15.21 9.84
C VAL A 91 -6.47 -15.79 11.17
N TRP A 92 -5.70 -15.01 11.93
CA TRP A 92 -5.14 -15.45 13.21
C TRP A 92 -6.14 -15.36 14.38
N PHE A 93 -7.06 -14.41 14.34
CA PHE A 93 -8.05 -14.16 15.39
C PHE A 93 -9.47 -14.10 14.82
N PRO A 94 -9.99 -15.24 14.32
CA PRO A 94 -11.33 -15.30 13.76
C PRO A 94 -12.39 -14.98 14.83
N GLY A 95 -13.44 -14.25 14.43
CA GLY A 95 -14.55 -13.86 15.32
C GLY A 95 -14.51 -12.40 15.80
N ASN A 96 -13.41 -11.67 15.53
CA ASN A 96 -13.26 -10.26 15.91
C ASN A 96 -13.70 -9.26 14.83
N ILE A 97 -14.63 -9.66 13.96
CA ILE A 97 -15.13 -8.82 12.86
C ILE A 97 -15.58 -7.42 13.32
N PRO A 98 -16.31 -7.26 14.44
CA PRO A 98 -16.70 -5.92 14.91
C PRO A 98 -15.51 -5.01 15.22
N VAL A 99 -14.45 -5.56 15.81
CA VAL A 99 -13.22 -4.82 16.15
C VAL A 99 -12.47 -4.42 14.88
N ILE A 100 -12.39 -5.32 13.90
CA ILE A 100 -11.76 -5.07 12.60
C ILE A 100 -12.46 -3.93 11.88
N ILE A 101 -13.80 -3.95 11.85
CA ILE A 101 -14.60 -2.88 11.24
C ILE A 101 -14.38 -1.57 12.00
N ALA A 102 -14.36 -1.58 13.33
CA ALA A 102 -14.10 -0.38 14.12
C ALA A 102 -12.72 0.24 13.81
N ILE A 103 -11.66 -0.57 13.73
CA ILE A 103 -10.32 -0.10 13.37
C ILE A 103 -10.33 0.49 11.96
N PHE A 104 -10.97 -0.17 10.99
CA PHE A 104 -11.08 0.34 9.63
C PHE A 104 -11.79 1.70 9.57
N LEU A 105 -12.90 1.84 10.30
CA LEU A 105 -13.65 3.10 10.36
C LEU A 105 -12.85 4.22 11.03
N ILE A 106 -12.12 3.93 12.10
CA ILE A 106 -11.22 4.90 12.76
C ILE A 106 -10.14 5.35 11.77
N TRP A 107 -9.51 4.41 11.08
CA TRP A 107 -8.50 4.71 10.07
C TRP A 107 -9.08 5.57 8.93
N LEU A 108 -10.28 5.25 8.45
CA LEU A 108 -10.96 5.99 7.40
C LEU A 108 -11.29 7.43 7.84
N ALA A 109 -11.77 7.61 9.08
CA ALA A 109 -11.99 8.93 9.66
C ALA A 109 -10.70 9.75 9.74
N LEU A 110 -9.60 9.14 10.19
CA LEU A 110 -8.29 9.79 10.23
C LEU A 110 -7.81 10.21 8.83
N MET A 111 -7.99 9.35 7.82
CA MET A 111 -7.62 9.68 6.44
C MET A 111 -8.42 10.85 5.87
N ILE A 112 -9.74 10.90 6.12
CA ILE A 112 -10.56 12.03 5.71
C ILE A 112 -10.09 13.33 6.38
N LEU A 113 -9.75 13.28 7.68
CA LEU A 113 -9.23 14.43 8.39
C LEU A 113 -7.89 14.91 7.81
N PHE A 114 -6.95 13.98 7.55
CA PHE A 114 -5.67 14.30 6.93
C PHE A 114 -5.82 14.96 5.55
N LEU A 115 -6.68 14.40 4.69
CA LEU A 115 -6.94 14.94 3.36
C LEU A 115 -7.66 16.30 3.42
N SER A 116 -8.54 16.50 4.39
CA SER A 116 -9.26 17.77 4.60
C SER A 116 -8.34 18.88 5.12
N LEU A 117 -7.45 18.57 6.07
CA LEU A 117 -6.47 19.52 6.60
C LEU A 117 -5.49 19.97 5.52
N LYS A 118 -5.04 19.05 4.65
CA LYS A 118 -4.16 19.37 3.52
C LYS A 118 -4.80 20.38 2.56
N ARG A 119 -6.12 20.32 2.34
CA ARG A 119 -6.84 21.24 1.45
C ARG A 119 -6.95 22.68 1.99
N ARG A 120 -6.79 22.88 3.30
CA ARG A 120 -6.89 24.22 3.93
C ARG A 120 -5.55 24.96 4.07
N ARG A 121 -4.41 24.29 3.86
CA ARG A 121 -3.09 24.92 3.72
C ARG A 121 -2.81 25.22 2.25
#